data_AF-A0A4Q4XIJ6-F1
#
_entry.id   AF-A0A4Q4XIJ6-F1
#
_cell.length_a   1.000
_cell.length_b   1.000
_cell.length_c   1.000
_cell.angle_alpha   90.00
_cell.angle_beta   90.00
_cell.angle_gamma   90.00
#
_symmetry.space_group_name_H-M   'P 1'
#
loop_
_entity.id
_entity.type
_entity.pdbx_description
1 polymer ?
#
loop_
_entity_poly.entity_id
_entity_poly.type
_entity_poly.pdbx_seq_one_letter_code
_entity_poly.pdbx_strand_id
1 'polypeptide(L)'
;MITVEVQPPNHVQAGALLYPPMVVSSESNAHYDFVQIVLLDPYGRILEDQLRGTLTTSMKSVDDGQASGSRGSLEYATFPDLAITYPGTYTLRVNAPD
;
A
#
# COMPACT_ATOMS: atom_id res chain seq x y z
N MET A 1 -8.02 8.32 -7.96
CA MET A 1 -6.77 7.69 -8.46
C MET A 1 -5.86 7.40 -7.28
N ILE A 2 -5.22 6.23 -7.25
CA ILE A 2 -4.27 5.86 -6.19
C ILE A 2 -2.83 6.17 -6.61
N THR A 3 -2.08 6.72 -5.67
CA THR A 3 -0.65 7.01 -5.80
C THR A 3 0.12 6.28 -4.70
N VAL A 4 1.30 5.73 -5.02
CA VAL A 4 2.23 5.21 -4.01
C VAL A 4 3.10 6.37 -3.54
N GLU A 5 2.91 6.80 -2.29
CA GLU A 5 3.66 7.91 -1.68
C GLU A 5 4.99 7.44 -1.10
N VAL A 6 5.00 6.24 -0.52
CA VAL A 6 6.21 5.60 0.00
C VAL A 6 6.36 4.24 -0.63
N GLN A 7 7.39 4.11 -1.47
CA GLN A 7 7.79 2.86 -2.08
C GLN A 7 8.61 2.03 -1.06
N PRO A 8 8.23 0.78 -0.78
CA PRO A 8 9.06 -0.10 0.05
C PRO A 8 10.38 -0.45 -0.66
N PRO A 9 11.39 -0.94 0.07
CA PRO A 9 12.69 -1.28 -0.53
C PRO A 9 12.58 -2.31 -1.66
N ASN A 10 13.40 -2.13 -2.69
CA ASN A 10 13.51 -3.08 -3.80
C ASN A 10 14.24 -4.38 -3.41
N HIS A 11 14.95 -4.37 -2.27
CA HIS A 11 15.64 -5.53 -1.72
C HIS A 11 15.36 -5.60 -0.22
N VAL A 12 14.86 -6.76 0.22
CA VAL A 12 14.57 -7.03 1.63
C VAL A 12 15.00 -8.45 1.97
N GLN A 13 15.25 -8.70 3.25
CA GLN A 13 15.46 -10.05 3.75
C GLN A 13 14.09 -10.76 3.87
N ALA A 14 14.01 -12.00 3.41
CA ALA A 14 12.82 -12.82 3.59
C ALA A 14 12.45 -12.94 5.08
N GLY A 15 11.17 -12.76 5.38
CA GLY A 15 10.62 -12.75 6.74
C GLY A 15 10.82 -11.44 7.51
N ALA A 16 11.61 -10.50 7.01
CA ALA A 16 11.74 -9.17 7.61
C ALA A 16 10.58 -8.25 7.18
N LEU A 17 10.24 -7.29 8.04
CA LEU A 17 9.30 -6.24 7.71
C LEU A 17 9.85 -5.35 6.58
N LEU A 18 8.98 -4.95 5.65
CA LEU A 18 9.31 -3.96 4.63
C LEU A 18 9.48 -2.59 5.31
N TYR A 19 10.70 -2.07 5.30
CA TYR A 19 10.99 -0.75 5.87
C TYR A 19 11.92 0.07 4.95
N PRO A 20 11.53 1.28 4.52
CA PRO A 20 10.31 2.01 4.91
C PRO A 20 9.00 1.31 4.48
N PRO A 21 7.87 1.56 5.18
CA PRO A 21 6.62 0.88 4.92
C PRO A 21 5.98 1.36 3.61
N MET A 22 5.08 0.56 3.06
CA MET A 22 4.29 0.99 1.91
C MET A 22 3.20 1.97 2.37
N VAL A 23 3.13 3.13 1.72
CA VAL A 23 2.08 4.13 1.93
C VAL A 23 1.50 4.51 0.59
N VAL A 24 0.18 4.55 0.52
CA VAL A 24 -0.57 4.99 -0.66
C VAL A 24 -1.49 6.14 -0.31
N SER A 25 -1.75 7.01 -1.27
CA SER A 25 -2.67 8.14 -1.15
C SER A 25 -3.75 8.09 -2.23
N SER A 26 -4.86 8.76 -1.96
CA SER A 26 -5.86 9.09 -2.96
C SER A 26 -6.51 10.42 -2.64
N GLU A 27 -7.08 11.06 -3.66
CA GLU A 27 -8.01 12.17 -3.45
C GLU A 27 -9.28 11.63 -2.76
N SER A 28 -9.76 12.33 -1.72
CA SER A 28 -10.96 11.95 -0.96
C SER A 28 -12.25 11.81 -1.77
N ASN A 29 -12.31 12.42 -2.96
CA ASN A 29 -13.44 12.29 -3.88
C ASN A 29 -13.44 10.96 -4.66
N ALA A 30 -12.38 10.15 -4.56
CA ALA A 30 -12.26 8.88 -5.27
C ALA A 30 -13.06 7.76 -4.61
N HIS A 31 -13.52 7.95 -3.35
CA HIS A 31 -14.44 7.06 -2.65
C HIS A 31 -14.00 5.58 -2.58
N TYR A 32 -12.74 5.31 -2.23
CA TYR A 32 -12.30 3.93 -1.96
C TYR A 32 -12.60 3.53 -0.51
N ASP A 33 -13.48 2.54 -0.32
CA ASP A 33 -13.77 1.99 1.02
C ASP A 33 -12.54 1.33 1.65
N PHE A 34 -11.75 0.63 0.83
CA PHE A 34 -10.54 -0.06 1.24
C PHE A 34 -9.52 -0.18 0.12
N VAL A 35 -8.28 -0.41 0.51
CA VAL A 35 -7.18 -0.73 -0.37
C VAL A 35 -6.58 -2.07 0.05
N GLN A 36 -6.25 -2.90 -0.94
CA GLN A 36 -5.64 -4.21 -0.75
C GLN A 36 -4.26 -4.27 -1.41
N ILE A 37 -3.31 -4.91 -0.74
CA ILE A 37 -2.00 -5.26 -1.29
C ILE A 37 -1.97 -6.75 -1.61
N VAL A 38 -1.53 -7.08 -2.83
CA VAL A 38 -1.26 -8.46 -3.24
C VAL A 38 0.17 -8.60 -3.73
N LEU A 39 0.73 -9.80 -3.55
CA LEU A 39 2.06 -10.16 -4.06
C LEU A 39 1.90 -10.95 -5.35
N LEU A 40 2.66 -10.55 -6.38
CA LEU A 40 2.70 -11.22 -7.67
C LEU A 40 4.06 -11.85 -7.89
N ASP A 41 4.06 -13.05 -8.47
CA ASP A 41 5.27 -13.65 -9.03
C ASP A 41 5.69 -12.96 -10.35
N PRO A 42 6.87 -13.27 -10.92
CA PRO A 42 7.30 -12.71 -12.21
C PRO A 42 6.39 -13.04 -13.40
N TYR A 43 5.49 -14.02 -13.25
CA TYR A 43 4.50 -14.40 -14.26
C TYR A 43 3.13 -13.74 -14.04
N GLY A 44 3.01 -12.85 -13.05
CA GLY A 44 1.78 -12.13 -12.72
C GLY A 44 0.76 -12.93 -11.91
N ARG A 45 1.15 -14.07 -11.33
CA ARG A 45 0.27 -14.90 -10.48
C ARG A 45 0.25 -14.36 -9.06
N ILE A 46 -0.93 -14.29 -8.46
CA ILE A 46 -1.10 -13.90 -7.06
C ILE A 46 -0.57 -15.01 -6.15
N LEU A 47 0.24 -14.63 -5.16
CA LEU A 47 0.81 -15.53 -4.15
C LEU A 47 0.18 -15.25 -2.78
N GLU A 48 -0.90 -15.96 -2.44
CA GLU A 48 -1.71 -15.70 -1.24
C GLU A 48 -0.96 -15.96 0.07
N ASP A 49 -0.12 -17.00 0.13
CA ASP A 49 0.53 -17.44 1.38
C ASP A 49 1.94 -16.86 1.59
N GLN A 50 2.43 -16.02 0.67
CA GLN A 50 3.81 -15.52 0.72
C GLN A 50 3.93 -14.08 1.23
N LEU A 51 2.83 -13.34 1.30
CA LEU A 51 2.78 -12.00 1.87
C LEU A 51 2.04 -12.04 3.21
N ARG A 52 2.68 -11.55 4.26
CA ARG A 52 2.11 -11.50 5.62
C ARG A 52 1.97 -10.05 6.08
N GLY A 53 1.16 -9.86 7.12
CA GLY A 53 0.84 -8.55 7.69
C GLY A 53 -0.59 -8.14 7.39
N THR A 54 -0.85 -6.85 7.52
CA THR A 54 -2.12 -6.23 7.12
C THR A 54 -2.16 -6.14 5.60
N LEU A 55 -3.04 -6.91 4.96
CA LEU A 55 -3.16 -6.92 3.48
C LEU A 55 -4.28 -6.02 2.96
N THR A 56 -5.21 -5.63 3.84
CA THR A 56 -6.34 -4.76 3.51
C THR A 56 -6.51 -3.74 4.62
N THR A 57 -6.66 -2.47 4.27
CA THR A 57 -7.00 -1.39 5.23
C THR A 57 -7.88 -0.35 4.57
N SER A 58 -8.66 0.36 5.37
CA SER A 58 -9.37 1.56 4.92
C SER A 58 -8.43 2.72 4.68
N MET A 59 -8.84 3.63 3.80
CA MET A 59 -8.24 4.95 3.63
C MET A 59 -8.60 5.83 4.83
N LYS A 60 -7.68 6.68 5.25
CA LYS A 60 -7.87 7.60 6.38
C LYS A 60 -7.53 9.02 5.95
N SER A 61 -8.44 9.95 6.19
CA SER A 61 -8.15 11.37 6.05
C SER A 61 -7.08 11.79 7.06
N VAL A 62 -6.09 12.53 6.58
CA VAL A 62 -5.12 13.19 7.43
C VAL A 62 -5.46 14.68 7.40
N ASP A 63 -5.70 15.26 8.58
CA ASP A 63 -5.90 16.69 8.72
C ASP A 63 -4.56 17.40 8.53
N ASP A 64 -4.20 17.64 7.26
CA ASP A 64 -3.16 18.56 6.90
C ASP A 64 -3.69 19.95 7.24
N GLY A 65 -3.34 20.49 8.42
CA GLY A 65 -3.78 21.79 8.93
C GLY A 65 -3.42 23.03 8.09
N GLN A 66 -3.30 22.89 6.76
CA GLN A 66 -3.28 23.95 5.77
C GLN A 66 -4.63 24.67 5.74
N ALA A 67 -4.70 25.72 6.55
CA ALA A 67 -5.62 26.81 6.37
C ALA A 67 -5.63 27.27 4.90
N SER A 68 -6.82 27.30 4.31
CA SER A 68 -7.18 28.11 3.14
C SER A 68 -6.38 27.87 1.86
N GLY A 69 -6.73 26.83 1.10
CA GLY A 69 -6.33 26.80 -0.32
C GLY A 69 -6.53 25.47 -1.04
N SER A 70 -7.79 25.05 -1.26
CA SER A 70 -8.25 24.23 -2.40
C SER A 70 -7.36 23.06 -2.92
N ARG A 71 -6.51 22.45 -2.09
CA ARG A 71 -5.97 21.11 -2.37
C ARG A 71 -6.97 20.14 -1.76
N GLY A 72 -7.59 19.32 -2.60
CA GLY A 72 -8.60 18.35 -2.16
C GLY A 72 -8.04 17.52 -0.99
N SER A 73 -8.90 17.22 -0.01
CA SER A 73 -8.51 16.40 1.14
C SER A 73 -7.90 15.10 0.62
N LEU A 74 -6.68 14.78 1.03
CA LEU A 74 -6.03 13.52 0.71
C LEU A 74 -6.36 12.51 1.80
N GLU A 75 -6.50 11.26 1.37
CA GLU A 75 -6.62 10.13 2.27
C GLU A 75 -5.44 9.20 2.05
N TYR A 76 -5.03 8.52 3.11
CA TYR A 76 -3.86 7.66 3.12
C TYR A 76 -4.20 6.28 3.67
N ALA A 77 -3.59 5.26 3.08
CA ALA A 77 -3.51 3.91 3.65
C ALA A 77 -2.04 3.55 3.86
N THR A 78 -1.74 2.99 5.03
CA THR A 78 -0.39 2.60 5.44
C THR A 78 -0.36 1.12 5.75
N PHE A 79 0.68 0.44 5.27
CA PHE A 79 0.90 -0.99 5.46
C PHE A 79 2.24 -1.22 6.19
N PRO A 80 2.28 -1.04 7.52
CA PRO A 80 3.53 -0.98 8.28
C PRO A 80 4.13 -2.35 8.62
N ASP A 81 3.37 -3.42 8.46
CA ASP A 81 3.68 -4.77 8.93
C ASP A 81 3.79 -5.79 7.79
N LEU A 82 3.95 -5.33 6.54
CA LEU A 82 4.16 -6.21 5.39
C LEU A 82 5.49 -6.94 5.51
N ALA A 83 5.46 -8.25 5.24
CA ALA A 83 6.65 -9.08 5.13
C ALA A 83 6.48 -10.16 4.05
N ILE A 84 7.54 -10.40 3.28
CA ILE A 84 7.58 -11.45 2.25
C ILE A 84 8.25 -12.68 2.84
N THR A 85 7.53 -13.80 2.93
CA THR A 85 7.96 -14.99 3.68
C THR A 85 9.16 -15.70 3.05
N TYR A 86 9.21 -15.80 1.73
CA TYR A 86 10.20 -16.60 1.02
C TYR A 86 11.11 -15.73 0.13
N PRO A 87 12.38 -16.13 -0.07
CA PRO A 87 13.27 -15.46 -1.01
C PRO A 87 12.77 -15.59 -2.46
N GLY A 88 12.82 -14.48 -3.21
CA GLY A 88 12.43 -14.45 -4.61
C GLY A 88 12.34 -13.03 -5.16
N THR A 89 11.92 -12.92 -6.42
CA THR A 89 11.61 -11.65 -7.09
C THR A 89 10.10 -11.54 -7.22
N TYR A 90 9.54 -10.43 -6.74
CA TYR A 90 8.10 -10.24 -6.67
C TYR A 90 7.71 -8.81 -7.03
N THR A 91 6.43 -8.62 -7.33
CA THR A 91 5.79 -7.31 -7.49
C THR A 91 4.69 -7.16 -6.46
N LEU A 92 4.70 -6.07 -5.69
CA LEU A 92 3.55 -5.67 -4.88
C LEU A 92 2.59 -4.87 -5.75
N ARG A 93 1.32 -5.27 -5.79
CA ARG A 93 0.25 -4.56 -6.49
C ARG A 93 -0.76 -4.03 -5.49
N VAL A 94 -1.11 -2.75 -5.67
CA VAL A 94 -2.18 -2.08 -4.94
C VAL A 94 -3.48 -2.26 -5.74
N ASN A 95 -4.50 -2.83 -5.12
CA ASN A 95 -5.86 -2.89 -5.66
C ASN A 95 -6.75 -1.98 -4.81
N ALA A 96 -7.59 -1.18 -5.46
CA ALA A 96 -8.66 -0.47 -4.77
C ALA A 96 -9.93 -0.58 -5.60
N PRO A 97 -10.91 -1.38 -5.14
CA PRO A 97 -12.20 -1.44 -5.78
C PRO A 97 -12.98 -0.15 -5.51
N ASP A 98 -13.62 0.36 -6.56
CA ASP A 98 -14.63 1.42 -6.48
C ASP A 98 -15.93 0.91 -5.86
#